data_AF-A0A533UYB0-F1
#
_entry.id   AF-A0A533UYB0-F1
#
_cell.length_a   1.000
_cell.length_b   1.000
_cell.length_c   1.000
_cell.angle_alpha   90.00
_cell.angle_beta   90.00
_cell.angle_gamma   90.00
#
_symmetry.space_group_name_H-M   'P 1'
#
loop_
_entity.id
_entity.type
_entity.pdbx_description
1 polymer ?
#
loop_
_entity_poly.entity_id
_entity_poly.type
_entity_poly.pdbx_seq_one_letter_code
_entity_poly.pdbx_strand_id
1 'polypeptide(L)'
;MDDDILNTIFDSAIKNKNIIKNRRVLTIDYVPDKLLFRTKESTAIAQSLSVILKNGRPSNLLIFGKPGTGKTAVVKNVIEHLHNKTNQLDINLRVPFINAKNSNTPYKILYEIAEFLGINKEASFFHWPIYE
;
A
#
# COMPACT_ATOMS: atom_id res chain seq x y z
N MET A 1 -15.86 -6.52 38.69
CA MET A 1 -14.46 -6.60 39.15
C MET A 1 -13.51 -6.53 37.96
N ASP A 2 -13.73 -7.31 36.89
CA ASP A 2 -12.92 -7.21 35.66
C ASP A 2 -13.13 -5.91 34.88
N ASP A 3 -14.36 -5.40 34.80
CA ASP A 3 -14.66 -4.13 34.12
C ASP A 3 -13.96 -2.92 34.78
N ASP A 4 -13.81 -2.93 36.11
CA ASP A 4 -13.13 -1.86 36.85
C ASP A 4 -11.62 -1.86 36.59
N ILE A 5 -11.02 -3.04 36.37
CA ILE A 5 -9.61 -3.18 36.01
C ILE A 5 -9.39 -2.65 34.59
N LEU A 6 -10.26 -3.01 33.64
CA LEU A 6 -10.19 -2.51 32.26
C LEU A 6 -10.33 -0.98 32.19
N ASN A 7 -11.30 -0.42 32.92
CA ASN A 7 -11.50 1.03 32.97
C ASN A 7 -10.29 1.75 33.58
N THR A 8 -9.70 1.21 34.64
CA THR A 8 -8.48 1.76 35.26
C THR A 8 -7.30 1.78 34.27
N ILE A 9 -7.15 0.72 33.47
CA ILE A 9 -6.11 0.63 32.42
C ILE A 9 -6.36 1.69 31.34
N PHE A 10 -7.59 1.84 30.84
CA PHE A 10 -7.91 2.82 29.80
C PHE A 10 -7.74 4.28 30.28
N ASP A 11 -8.15 4.58 31.52
CA ASP A 11 -7.96 5.90 32.13
C ASP A 11 -6.48 6.25 32.29
N SER A 12 -5.64 5.26 32.64
CA SER A 12 -4.19 5.43 32.71
C SER A 12 -3.55 5.70 31.33
N ALA A 13 -4.09 5.07 30.27
CA ALA A 13 -3.63 5.27 28.91
C ALA A 13 -3.98 6.67 28.38
N ILE A 14 -5.14 7.22 28.76
CA ILE A 14 -5.59 8.56 28.38
C ILE A 14 -4.82 9.65 29.15
N LYS A 15 -4.54 9.43 30.44
CA LYS A 15 -3.80 10.41 31.28
C LYS A 15 -2.34 10.60 30.89
N ASN A 16 -1.74 9.65 30.17
CA ASN A 16 -0.35 9.76 29.75
C ASN A 16 -0.16 10.89 28.73
N LYS A 17 0.62 11.90 29.09
CA LYS A 17 1.02 12.99 28.18
C LYS A 17 1.84 12.41 27.02
N ASN A 18 1.25 12.38 25.83
CA ASN A 18 1.93 11.93 24.62
C ASN A 18 2.72 13.08 23.97
N ILE A 19 4.04 12.91 23.83
CA ILE A 19 4.92 13.84 23.09
C ILE A 19 4.63 13.79 21.59
N ILE A 20 4.17 12.63 21.09
CA ILE A 20 3.93 12.37 19.66
C ILE A 20 2.45 12.60 19.37
N LYS A 21 2.14 13.59 18.52
CA LYS A 21 0.75 13.91 18.10
C LYS A 21 0.12 12.81 17.23
N ASN A 22 0.90 12.25 16.29
CA ASN A 22 0.45 11.17 15.42
C ASN A 22 1.57 10.14 15.31
N ARG A 23 1.35 8.91 15.80
CA ARG A 23 2.36 7.84 15.69
C ARG A 23 2.41 7.22 14.30
N ARG A 24 1.33 7.32 13.51
CA ARG A 24 1.25 6.73 12.16
C ARG A 24 2.27 7.34 11.20
N VAL A 25 2.59 8.62 11.34
CA VAL A 25 3.61 9.26 10.48
C VAL A 25 5.03 8.70 10.67
N LEU A 26 5.26 7.94 11.75
CA LEU A 26 6.54 7.31 12.04
C LEU A 26 6.59 5.83 11.60
N THR A 27 5.49 5.27 11.09
CA THR A 27 5.48 3.88 10.65
C THR A 27 6.13 3.72 9.28
N ILE A 28 6.71 2.55 9.01
CA ILE A 28 7.51 2.31 7.79
C ILE A 28 6.66 2.28 6.51
N ASP A 29 5.37 2.06 6.66
CA ASP A 29 4.36 2.00 5.61
C ASP A 29 3.76 3.37 5.29
N TYR A 30 3.99 4.37 6.12
CA TYR A 30 3.52 5.73 5.89
C TYR A 30 4.22 6.36 4.68
N VAL A 31 3.41 6.85 3.75
CA VAL A 31 3.89 7.63 2.60
C VAL A 31 3.36 9.05 2.77
N PRO A 32 4.22 10.07 2.88
CA PRO A 32 3.77 11.44 2.99
C PRO A 32 3.22 11.94 1.64
N ASP A 33 2.29 12.91 1.71
CA ASP A 33 1.73 13.57 0.52
C ASP A 33 2.82 14.17 -0.39
N LYS A 34 3.87 14.73 0.22
CA LYS A 34 4.99 15.34 -0.47
C LYS A 34 6.30 14.63 -0.16
N LEU A 35 6.88 14.01 -1.18
CA LEU A 35 8.24 13.46 -1.13
C LEU A 35 9.26 14.52 -1.56
N LEU A 36 10.07 14.97 -0.60
CA LEU A 36 11.14 15.94 -0.86
C LEU A 36 12.27 15.33 -1.68
N PHE A 37 12.88 16.15 -2.55
CA PHE A 37 14.06 15.80 -3.36
C PHE A 37 13.91 14.58 -4.29
N ARG A 38 12.66 14.14 -4.58
CA ARG A 38 12.36 13.02 -5.49
C ARG A 38 11.56 13.42 -6.72
N THR A 39 11.49 14.71 -7.01
CA THR A 39 10.68 15.25 -8.12
C THR A 39 11.09 14.66 -9.47
N LYS A 40 12.40 14.45 -9.72
CA LYS A 40 12.89 13.92 -11.00
C LYS A 40 12.44 12.47 -11.20
N GLU A 41 12.61 11.63 -10.18
CA GLU A 41 12.22 10.23 -10.19
C GLU A 41 10.70 10.06 -10.30
N SER A 42 9.93 10.82 -9.50
CA SER A 42 8.47 10.81 -9.58
C SER A 42 7.98 11.23 -10.97
N THR A 43 8.59 12.25 -11.57
CA THR A 43 8.23 12.74 -12.90
C THR A 43 8.50 11.68 -13.97
N ALA A 44 9.65 11.01 -13.93
CA ALA A 44 9.99 9.97 -14.90
C ALA A 44 9.00 8.79 -14.85
N ILE A 45 8.65 8.33 -13.64
CA ILE A 45 7.67 7.25 -13.45
C ILE A 45 6.29 7.71 -13.93
N ALA A 46 5.85 8.91 -13.54
CA ALA A 46 4.55 9.47 -13.94
C ALA A 46 4.43 9.64 -15.46
N GLN A 47 5.48 10.10 -16.14
CA GLN A 47 5.52 10.22 -17.59
C GLN A 47 5.32 8.86 -18.27
N SER A 48 6.03 7.83 -17.82
CA SER A 48 5.89 6.48 -18.38
C SER A 48 4.48 5.89 -18.17
N LEU A 49 3.88 6.15 -17.01
CA LEU A 49 2.52 5.67 -16.68
C LEU A 49 1.40 6.54 -17.26
N SER A 50 1.69 7.76 -17.72
CA SER A 50 0.68 8.71 -18.24
C SER A 50 -0.13 8.17 -19.42
N VAL A 51 0.43 7.22 -20.18
CA VAL A 51 -0.21 6.55 -21.32
C VAL A 51 -1.50 5.79 -20.89
N ILE A 52 -1.58 5.36 -19.63
CA ILE A 52 -2.78 4.72 -19.05
C ILE A 52 -4.00 5.64 -19.15
N LEU A 53 -3.81 6.96 -19.01
CA LEU A 53 -4.89 7.95 -19.08
C LEU A 53 -5.53 8.06 -20.46
N LYS A 54 -4.89 7.50 -21.49
CA LYS A 54 -5.39 7.41 -22.87
C LYS A 54 -5.77 5.98 -23.24
N ASN A 55 -6.04 5.13 -22.26
CA ASN A 55 -6.28 3.69 -22.42
C ASN A 55 -5.16 2.94 -23.17
N GLY A 56 -3.93 3.49 -23.16
CA GLY A 56 -2.77 2.84 -23.78
C GLY A 56 -2.01 1.97 -22.79
N ARG A 57 -1.19 1.06 -23.33
CA ARG A 57 -0.32 0.18 -22.54
C ARG A 57 0.97 0.92 -22.14
N PRO A 58 1.29 1.05 -20.84
CA PRO A 58 2.54 1.65 -20.40
C PRO A 58 3.73 0.70 -20.63
N SER A 59 4.94 1.26 -20.67
CA SER A 59 6.18 0.49 -20.67
C SER A 59 6.46 -0.15 -19.31
N ASN A 60 7.13 -1.30 -19.31
CA ASN A 60 7.59 -1.93 -18.07
C ASN A 60 8.68 -1.07 -17.42
N LEU A 61 8.58 -0.86 -16.10
CA LEU A 61 9.55 -0.10 -15.32
C LEU A 61 10.26 -1.01 -14.33
N LEU A 62 11.57 -0.82 -14.18
CA LEU A 62 12.39 -1.51 -13.20
C LEU A 62 13.19 -0.47 -12.40
N ILE A 63 12.94 -0.42 -11.10
CA ILE A 63 13.45 0.65 -10.23
C ILE A 63 14.46 0.06 -9.23
N PHE A 64 15.71 0.50 -9.32
CA PHE A 64 16.81 -0.01 -8.49
C PHE A 64 17.37 1.05 -7.53
N GLY A 65 18.05 0.59 -6.48
CA GLY A 65 18.77 1.43 -5.52
C GLY A 65 18.90 0.78 -4.14
N LYS A 66 19.72 1.36 -3.26
CA LYS A 66 19.94 0.84 -1.89
C LYS A 66 18.65 0.77 -1.06
N PRO A 67 18.51 -0.15 -0.08
CA PRO A 67 17.38 -0.13 0.86
C PRO A 67 17.23 1.24 1.56
N GLY A 68 16.01 1.61 1.94
CA GLY A 68 15.75 2.89 2.63
C GLY A 68 15.84 4.15 1.75
N THR A 69 16.13 4.05 0.44
CA THR A 69 16.22 5.23 -0.45
C THR A 69 14.87 5.81 -0.88
N GLY A 70 13.75 5.27 -0.41
CA GLY A 70 12.41 5.78 -0.70
C GLY A 70 11.78 5.29 -2.01
N LYS A 71 12.34 4.26 -2.67
CA LYS A 71 11.77 3.70 -3.92
C LYS A 71 10.28 3.35 -3.79
N THR A 72 9.94 2.58 -2.76
CA THR A 72 8.55 2.16 -2.51
C THR A 72 7.64 3.36 -2.25
N ALA A 73 8.12 4.36 -1.51
CA ALA A 73 7.35 5.57 -1.23
C ALA A 73 7.08 6.37 -2.50
N VAL A 74 8.09 6.55 -3.35
CA VAL A 74 7.95 7.24 -4.65
C VAL A 74 6.94 6.54 -5.55
N VAL A 75 7.01 5.22 -5.68
CA VAL A 75 6.07 4.45 -6.49
C VAL A 75 4.65 4.58 -5.94
N LYS A 76 4.45 4.38 -4.64
CA LYS A 76 3.13 4.50 -4.01
C LYS A 76 2.53 5.90 -4.20
N ASN A 77 3.32 6.95 -4.01
CA ASN A 77 2.87 8.33 -4.22
C ASN A 77 2.45 8.55 -5.68
N VAL A 78 3.25 8.15 -6.67
CA VAL A 78 2.88 8.30 -8.09
C VAL A 78 1.62 7.51 -8.44
N ILE A 79 1.47 6.28 -7.94
CA ILE A 79 0.28 5.46 -8.17
C ILE A 79 -0.97 6.08 -7.53
N GLU A 80 -0.85 6.66 -6.33
CA GLU A 80 -1.96 7.37 -5.68
C GLU A 80 -2.40 8.60 -6.49
N HIS A 81 -1.46 9.39 -6.99
CA HIS A 81 -1.76 10.51 -7.90
C HIS A 81 -2.42 10.03 -9.20
N LEU A 82 -1.96 8.92 -9.77
CA LEU A 82 -2.54 8.32 -10.97
C LEU A 82 -3.98 7.81 -10.70
N HIS A 83 -4.21 7.18 -9.55
CA HIS A 83 -5.53 6.71 -9.13
C HIS A 83 -6.51 7.87 -8.97
N ASN A 84 -6.07 8.95 -8.31
CA ASN A 84 -6.88 10.17 -8.18
C ASN A 84 -7.22 10.77 -9.55
N LYS A 85 -6.28 10.76 -10.50
CA LYS A 85 -6.52 11.29 -11.84
C LYS A 85 -7.45 10.42 -12.68
N THR A 86 -7.34 9.10 -12.55
CA THR A 86 -8.21 8.14 -13.26
C THR A 86 -9.64 8.19 -12.73
N ASN A 87 -9.84 8.33 -11.41
CA ASN A 87 -11.16 8.57 -10.81
C ASN A 87 -11.84 9.83 -11.34
N GLN A 88 -11.09 10.92 -11.54
CA GLN A 88 -11.64 12.16 -12.13
C GLN A 88 -12.09 12.01 -13.58
N LEU A 89 -11.52 11.04 -14.30
CA LEU A 89 -11.78 10.78 -15.71
C LEU A 89 -12.71 9.58 -15.93
N ASP A 90 -13.27 9.02 -14.86
CA ASP A 90 -14.08 7.79 -14.88
C ASP A 90 -13.37 6.59 -15.54
N ILE A 91 -12.05 6.52 -15.38
CA ILE A 91 -11.23 5.40 -15.85
C ILE A 91 -11.08 4.40 -14.71
N ASN A 92 -11.58 3.18 -14.89
CA ASN A 92 -11.42 2.10 -13.94
C ASN A 92 -9.98 1.57 -13.95
N LEU A 93 -9.15 2.03 -13.01
CA LEU A 93 -7.77 1.60 -12.84
C LEU A 93 -7.62 0.66 -11.64
N ARG A 94 -7.08 -0.54 -11.88
CA ARG A 94 -6.68 -1.46 -10.81
C ARG A 94 -5.17 -1.67 -10.82
N VAL A 95 -4.53 -1.46 -9.67
CA VAL A 95 -3.07 -1.63 -9.52
C VAL A 95 -2.79 -2.57 -8.34
N PRO A 96 -2.44 -3.85 -8.57
CA PRO A 96 -2.04 -4.73 -7.48
C PRO A 96 -0.69 -4.29 -6.90
N PHE A 97 -0.60 -4.21 -5.58
CA PHE A 97 0.65 -3.96 -4.88
C PHE A 97 1.08 -5.22 -4.10
N ILE A 98 2.16 -5.86 -4.55
CA ILE A 98 2.62 -7.14 -3.98
C ILE A 98 4.04 -6.99 -3.46
N ASN A 99 4.27 -7.42 -2.23
CA ASN A 99 5.58 -7.47 -1.62
C ASN A 99 6.15 -8.88 -1.71
N ALA A 100 7.03 -9.11 -2.68
CA ALA A 100 7.68 -10.40 -2.89
C ALA A 100 8.44 -10.93 -1.65
N LYS A 101 8.94 -10.05 -0.76
CA LYS A 101 9.59 -10.43 0.51
C LYS A 101 8.60 -10.95 1.57
N ASN A 102 7.31 -10.64 1.45
CA ASN A 102 6.29 -11.15 2.36
C ASN A 102 5.61 -12.40 1.77
N SER A 103 5.45 -12.44 0.44
CA SER A 103 4.86 -13.59 -0.26
C SER A 103 5.82 -14.79 -0.28
N ASN A 104 7.14 -14.57 -0.31
CA ASN A 104 8.20 -15.58 -0.15
C ASN A 104 8.24 -16.75 -1.17
N THR A 105 7.21 -16.95 -2.00
CA THR A 105 7.17 -17.99 -3.05
C THR A 105 6.56 -17.44 -4.33
N PRO A 106 6.98 -17.93 -5.51
CA PRO A 106 6.35 -17.56 -6.78
C PRO A 106 4.85 -17.91 -6.81
N TYR A 107 4.47 -19.03 -6.20
CA TYR A 107 3.08 -19.45 -6.08
C TYR A 107 2.23 -18.42 -5.32
N LYS A 108 2.69 -17.96 -4.14
CA LYS A 108 1.93 -16.98 -3.35
C LYS A 108 1.82 -15.63 -4.06
N ILE A 109 2.85 -15.20 -4.81
CA ILE A 109 2.77 -13.99 -5.64
C ILE A 109 1.68 -14.13 -6.70
N LEU A 110 1.63 -15.25 -7.42
CA LEU A 110 0.60 -15.50 -8.44
C LEU A 110 -0.80 -15.59 -7.81
N TYR A 111 -0.91 -16.22 -6.63
CA TYR A 111 -2.15 -16.28 -5.87
C TYR A 111 -2.66 -14.89 -5.48
N GLU A 112 -1.81 -14.02 -4.93
CA GLU A 112 -2.17 -12.64 -4.56
C GLU A 112 -2.61 -11.81 -5.79
N ILE A 113 -1.98 -12.01 -6.96
CA ILE A 113 -2.43 -11.38 -8.22
C ILE A 113 -3.83 -11.90 -8.60
N ALA A 114 -4.04 -13.22 -8.57
CA ALA A 114 -5.30 -13.83 -8.96
C ALA A 114 -6.45 -13.43 -8.02
N GLU A 115 -6.19 -13.34 -6.72
CA GLU A 115 -7.12 -12.86 -5.70
C GLU A 115 -7.50 -11.39 -5.96
N PHE A 116 -6.51 -10.52 -6.19
CA PHE A 116 -6.75 -9.10 -6.50
C PHE A 116 -7.58 -8.90 -7.78
N LEU A 117 -7.35 -9.73 -8.79
CA LEU A 117 -8.13 -9.71 -10.04
C LEU A 117 -9.53 -10.33 -9.87
N GLY A 118 -9.80 -11.00 -8.76
CA GLY A 118 -11.07 -11.66 -8.47
C GLY A 118 -11.25 -13.01 -9.17
N ILE A 119 -10.17 -13.64 -9.62
CA ILE A 119 -10.18 -14.94 -10.28
C ILE A 119 -10.45 -16.07 -9.27
N ASN A 120 -9.92 -15.96 -8.05
CA ASN A 120 -10.02 -16.98 -7.00
C ASN A 120 -11.19 -16.77 -6.01
N LYS A 121 -12.22 -15.98 -6.36
CA LYS A 121 -13.31 -15.62 -5.44
C LYS A 121 -14.11 -16.81 -4.87
N GLU A 122 -14.13 -17.95 -5.55
CA GLU A 122 -14.83 -19.15 -5.07
C GLU A 122 -14.10 -19.87 -3.92
N ALA A 123 -12.78 -19.74 -3.83
CA ALA A 123 -11.99 -20.40 -2.79
C ALA A 123 -12.07 -19.69 -1.42
N SER A 124 -12.41 -18.39 -1.40
CA SER A 124 -12.53 -17.61 -0.16
C SER A 124 -13.79 -17.95 0.65
N PHE A 125 -14.78 -18.64 0.06
CA PHE A 125 -15.98 -19.09 0.77
C PHE A 125 -15.72 -20.35 1.62
N PHE A 126 -14.62 -21.06 1.36
CA PHE A 126 -14.20 -22.25 2.11
C PHE A 126 -12.98 -21.91 2.98
N HIS A 127 -13.16 -20.99 3.94
CA HIS A 127 -12.26 -20.94 5.09
C HIS A 127 -12.58 -22.14 5.99
N TRP A 128 -11.98 -23.29 5.71
CA TRP A 128 -11.91 -24.39 6.66
C TRP A 128 -11.09 -23.91 7.86
N PRO A 129 -11.57 -24.03 9.10
CA PRO A 129 -10.77 -23.71 10.28
C PRO A 129 -9.64 -24.74 10.34
N ILE A 130 -8.41 -24.28 10.15
CA ILE A 130 -7.23 -25.10 10.40
C ILE A 130 -7.06 -25.20 11.92
N TYR A 131 -7.68 -26.22 12.50
CA TYR A 131 -7.26 -26.85 13.75
C TYR A 131 -7.11 -28.35 13.46
N GLU A 132 -5.87 -28.80 13.40
CA GLU A 132 -5.33 -29.98 14.10
C GLU A 132 -3.80 -29.87 14.12
#